data_AF-A0A520DCS3-F1
#
_entry.id   AF-A0A520DCS3-F1
#
_cell.length_a   1.000
_cell.length_b   1.000
_cell.length_c   1.000
_cell.angle_alpha   90.00
_cell.angle_beta   90.00
_cell.angle_gamma   90.00
#
_symmetry.space_group_name_H-M   'P 1'
#
loop_
_entity.id
_entity.type
_entity.pdbx_description
1 polymer ?
#
loop_
_entity_poly.entity_id
_entity_poly.type
_entity_poly.pdbx_seq_one_letter_code
_entity_poly.pdbx_strand_id
1 'polypeptide(L)'
;AESIINEIWPRLDNVKFGLLETKVKNPLKWSDEVPNLYTLTISLEDSLGKVLEVKSTKVGFRSIEFSKTNGKLLINGKETYLYGINRPDHHPTKGKALSREDILEDVLTIKRFNFNCIRTSHYPMDPYLYDLCDEFGILVIDEANLETHGLGGKLSNDPTWTSAYLERSSRMVMRDKNHPSIIIWSLGNESGSGPNHAAMAAWIHDFDITRPVHYEPAMGNPRLEGYMDPSNPAYLKANDHSHRLQNPQDQPYIDIVSRMYPSIYTPKMLAEQKNGDNRPIFFVEYAHAMGNSVGNMKDFWDVFRATPRIIGGAIWEFKDQGILQTDSAGNKFYAYGGDFGEKYFDNFTIKGVVNSDGKPKGAMFECKRVYQGAESELSDKSKAIIKITNRHSVKNLNDYTVTLIVRKDGMVVSQKVLPAINLAAGKDTLLNISKYLPKMESGSEYLADIHFSLSKDELWANKGFEVAANQFALTGLAEAKSVDKIAQPKYTSNAELHIYSGQNFEIGISKKNGALVSYKWKGEQQI
;
A
#
# COMPACT_ATOMS: atom_id res chain seq x y z
N ALA A 1 -19.54 15.31 39.42
CA ALA A 1 -18.12 15.18 39.82
C ALA A 1 -17.97 14.05 40.84
N GLU A 2 -18.59 14.12 42.02
CA GLU A 2 -18.54 13.03 43.02
C GLU A 2 -18.99 11.66 42.47
N SER A 3 -20.01 11.61 41.61
CA SER A 3 -20.46 10.36 40.97
C SER A 3 -19.46 9.75 39.98
N ILE A 4 -18.50 10.53 39.48
CA ILE A 4 -17.43 10.08 38.58
C ILE A 4 -16.19 9.70 39.40
N ILE A 5 -15.84 10.51 40.41
CA ILE A 5 -14.66 10.26 41.26
C ILE A 5 -14.89 9.05 42.18
N ASN A 6 -16.10 8.89 42.70
CA ASN A 6 -16.50 7.76 43.54
C ASN A 6 -17.27 6.70 42.75
N GLU A 7 -17.03 6.59 41.43
CA GLU A 7 -17.68 5.58 40.61
C GLU A 7 -17.35 4.17 41.16
N ILE A 8 -18.38 3.49 41.65
CA ILE A 8 -18.25 2.14 42.19
C ILE A 8 -18.11 1.16 41.02
N TRP A 9 -17.07 0.34 41.06
CA TRP A 9 -16.93 -0.80 40.16
C TRP A 9 -17.93 -1.89 40.56
N PRO A 10 -18.93 -2.20 39.73
CA PRO A 10 -19.93 -3.19 40.08
C PRO A 10 -19.30 -4.57 40.22
N ARG A 11 -19.81 -5.38 41.16
CA ARG A 11 -19.25 -6.71 41.46
C ARG A 11 -19.30 -7.68 40.27
N LEU A 12 -20.25 -7.51 39.36
CA LEU A 12 -20.56 -8.44 38.28
C LEU A 12 -20.54 -7.78 36.89
N ASP A 13 -19.98 -6.56 36.77
CA ASP A 13 -19.96 -5.81 35.51
C ASP A 13 -18.79 -4.79 35.51
N ASN A 14 -18.60 -4.07 34.41
CA ASN A 14 -17.70 -2.92 34.33
C ASN A 14 -18.43 -1.61 34.67
N VAL A 15 -17.65 -0.55 34.91
CA VAL A 15 -18.19 0.82 35.04
C VAL A 15 -18.99 1.22 33.80
N LYS A 16 -20.02 2.06 33.96
CA LYS A 16 -20.94 2.39 32.85
C LYS A 16 -20.14 3.09 31.74
N PHE A 17 -20.03 2.45 30.57
CA PHE A 17 -19.47 3.11 29.39
C PHE A 17 -20.35 4.31 28.98
N GLY A 18 -19.72 5.45 28.72
CA GLY A 18 -20.43 6.68 28.37
C GLY A 18 -20.99 7.42 29.59
N LEU A 19 -20.11 7.87 30.49
CA LEU A 19 -20.45 8.78 31.59
C LEU A 19 -21.19 10.04 31.11
N LEU A 20 -20.90 10.48 29.88
CA LEU A 20 -21.63 11.50 29.14
C LEU A 20 -22.09 10.91 27.81
N GLU A 21 -23.36 11.02 27.50
CA GLU A 21 -23.95 10.50 26.25
C GLU A 21 -24.83 11.56 25.57
N THR A 22 -24.75 11.62 24.25
CA THR A 22 -25.61 12.48 23.44
C THR A 22 -25.86 11.87 22.06
N LYS A 23 -26.95 12.28 21.41
CA LYS A 23 -27.29 11.83 20.06
C LYS A 23 -26.93 12.91 19.05
N VAL A 24 -25.98 12.61 18.16
CA VAL A 24 -25.66 13.45 17.00
C VAL A 24 -26.46 12.97 15.80
N LYS A 25 -27.39 13.80 15.30
CA LYS A 25 -28.19 13.47 14.10
C LYS A 25 -27.36 13.72 12.85
N ASN A 26 -27.37 12.75 11.92
CA ASN A 26 -26.72 12.84 10.62
C ASN A 26 -25.26 13.34 10.68
N PRO A 27 -24.37 12.72 11.48
CA PRO A 27 -22.99 13.14 11.55
C PRO A 27 -22.32 12.98 10.18
N LEU A 28 -21.44 13.92 9.83
CA LEU A 28 -20.51 13.72 8.74
C LEU A 28 -19.56 12.60 9.13
N LYS A 29 -19.55 11.53 8.34
CA LYS A 29 -18.78 10.33 8.65
C LYS A 29 -17.34 10.48 8.20
N TRP A 30 -16.42 9.95 8.99
CA TRP A 30 -15.00 9.84 8.64
C TRP A 30 -14.75 8.59 7.78
N SER A 31 -13.92 8.72 6.75
CA SER A 31 -13.31 7.62 5.99
C SER A 31 -11.96 8.05 5.42
N ASP A 32 -11.23 7.13 4.79
CA ASP A 32 -9.99 7.39 4.06
C ASP A 32 -10.17 8.29 2.83
N GLU A 33 -11.37 8.35 2.29
CA GLU A 33 -11.71 9.24 1.18
C GLU A 33 -12.27 10.58 1.63
N VAL A 34 -13.04 10.62 2.73
CA VAL A 34 -13.68 11.83 3.26
C VAL A 34 -13.41 11.93 4.77
N PRO A 35 -12.27 12.51 5.18
CA PRO A 35 -11.81 12.53 6.58
C PRO A 35 -12.52 13.62 7.41
N ASN A 36 -13.85 13.54 7.54
CA ASN A 36 -14.60 14.49 8.36
C ASN A 36 -14.22 14.34 9.83
N LEU A 37 -13.69 15.41 10.43
CA LEU A 37 -13.31 15.46 11.84
C LEU A 37 -14.15 16.48 12.61
N TYR A 38 -14.54 16.09 13.81
CA TYR A 38 -15.10 16.97 14.82
C TYR A 38 -14.05 17.24 15.90
N THR A 39 -14.27 18.27 16.71
CA THR A 39 -13.44 18.54 17.90
C THR A 39 -14.28 18.25 19.13
N LEU A 40 -13.90 17.22 19.90
CA LEU A 40 -14.45 16.99 21.22
C LEU A 40 -13.66 17.82 22.22
N THR A 41 -14.35 18.63 23.01
CA THR A 41 -13.75 19.43 24.09
C THR A 41 -14.37 19.00 25.41
N ILE A 42 -13.54 18.76 26.42
CA ILE A 42 -13.96 18.39 27.78
C ILE A 42 -13.40 19.46 28.72
N SER A 43 -14.29 20.19 29.40
CA SER A 43 -13.93 21.11 30.48
C SER A 43 -14.10 20.46 31.85
N LEU A 44 -13.14 20.70 32.74
CA LEU A 44 -13.27 20.47 34.17
C LEU A 44 -13.56 21.82 34.82
N GLU A 45 -14.67 21.92 35.54
CA GLU A 45 -15.10 23.14 36.23
C GLU A 45 -15.21 22.88 37.74
N ASP A 46 -14.92 23.90 38.54
CA ASP A 46 -15.19 23.86 39.99
C ASP A 46 -16.68 24.06 40.32
N SER A 47 -17.02 23.98 41.60
CA SER A 47 -18.40 24.15 42.07
C SER A 47 -19.00 25.54 41.84
N LEU A 48 -18.17 26.53 41.48
CA LEU A 48 -18.59 27.89 41.15
C LEU A 48 -18.70 28.11 39.62
N GLY A 49 -18.49 27.07 38.82
CA GLY A 49 -18.51 27.14 37.36
C GLY A 49 -17.24 27.74 36.75
N LYS A 50 -16.15 27.85 37.50
CA LYS A 50 -14.86 28.30 36.96
C LYS A 50 -14.15 27.13 36.29
N VAL A 51 -13.77 27.32 35.02
CA VAL A 51 -12.97 26.36 34.26
C VAL A 51 -11.58 26.22 34.89
N LEU A 52 -11.23 24.98 35.27
CA LEU A 52 -9.94 24.61 35.83
C LEU A 52 -9.00 24.04 34.76
N GLU A 53 -9.53 23.22 33.86
CA GLU A 53 -8.77 22.57 32.79
C GLU A 53 -9.67 22.31 31.58
N VAL A 54 -9.08 22.38 30.38
CA VAL A 54 -9.74 21.98 29.14
C VAL A 54 -8.83 21.04 28.37
N LYS A 55 -9.38 19.92 27.91
CA LYS A 55 -8.74 19.02 26.94
C LYS A 55 -9.56 18.98 25.68
N SER A 56 -8.90 18.80 24.55
CA SER A 56 -9.56 18.58 23.27
C SER A 56 -8.91 17.44 22.50
N THR A 57 -9.69 16.75 21.69
CA THR A 57 -9.19 15.79 20.71
C THR A 57 -10.04 15.83 19.44
N LYS A 58 -9.46 15.38 18.32
CA LYS A 58 -10.21 15.13 17.09
C LYS A 58 -10.96 13.82 17.20
N VAL A 59 -12.18 13.80 16.68
CA VAL A 59 -13.01 12.59 16.62
C VAL A 59 -13.63 12.45 15.24
N GLY A 60 -13.68 11.23 14.73
CA GLY A 60 -14.30 10.90 13.44
C GLY A 60 -15.38 9.85 13.62
N PHE A 61 -16.61 10.16 13.20
CA PHE A 61 -17.71 9.20 13.25
C PHE A 61 -17.50 8.13 12.18
N ARG A 62 -17.18 6.90 12.57
CA ARG A 62 -17.14 5.76 11.64
C ARG A 62 -17.62 4.46 12.29
N SER A 63 -17.97 3.47 11.47
CA SER A 63 -18.05 2.06 11.89
C SER A 63 -17.05 1.21 11.12
N ILE A 64 -16.56 0.15 11.76
CA ILE A 64 -15.68 -0.88 11.19
C ILE A 64 -16.44 -2.20 11.31
N GLU A 65 -16.71 -2.82 10.19
CA GLU A 65 -17.50 -4.06 10.12
C GLU A 65 -16.91 -4.98 9.05
N PHE A 66 -17.31 -6.26 9.09
CA PHE A 66 -17.05 -7.20 8.00
C PHE A 66 -18.37 -7.65 7.40
N SER A 67 -18.44 -7.66 6.07
CA SER A 67 -19.63 -8.04 5.34
C SER A 67 -20.07 -9.46 5.67
N LYS A 68 -21.34 -9.62 6.06
CA LYS A 68 -21.91 -10.94 6.37
C LYS A 68 -22.04 -11.86 5.14
N THR A 69 -21.96 -11.31 3.93
CA THR A 69 -22.16 -12.07 2.69
C THR A 69 -20.85 -12.48 2.02
N ASN A 70 -19.82 -11.64 2.08
CA ASN A 70 -18.55 -11.88 1.40
C ASN A 70 -17.32 -11.67 2.29
N GLY A 71 -17.49 -11.34 3.58
CA GLY A 71 -16.41 -11.18 4.56
C GLY A 71 -15.45 -10.02 4.31
N LYS A 72 -15.73 -9.13 3.34
CA LYS A 72 -14.88 -7.98 3.05
C LYS A 72 -15.04 -6.88 4.09
N LEU A 73 -13.99 -6.07 4.27
CA LEU A 73 -13.98 -4.92 5.18
C LEU A 73 -15.01 -3.87 4.73
N LEU A 74 -15.80 -3.40 5.69
CA LEU A 74 -16.75 -2.31 5.53
C LEU A 74 -16.36 -1.16 6.45
N ILE A 75 -16.14 0.02 5.87
CA ILE A 75 -16.08 1.28 6.61
C ILE A 75 -17.39 2.00 6.37
N ASN A 76 -18.15 2.30 7.42
CA ASN A 76 -19.48 2.93 7.32
C ASN A 76 -20.46 2.15 6.43
N GLY A 77 -20.36 0.82 6.38
CA GLY A 77 -21.16 -0.05 5.51
C GLY A 77 -20.75 0.00 4.03
N LYS A 78 -19.58 0.54 3.69
CA LYS A 78 -19.02 0.58 2.32
C LYS A 78 -17.80 -0.31 2.21
N GLU A 79 -17.80 -1.19 1.20
CA GLU A 79 -16.66 -2.05 0.89
C GLU A 79 -15.40 -1.20 0.69
N THR A 80 -14.36 -1.49 1.46
CA THR A 80 -13.12 -0.72 1.50
C THR A 80 -11.96 -1.70 1.46
N TYR A 81 -11.03 -1.50 0.53
CA TYR A 81 -9.78 -2.27 0.45
C TYR A 81 -8.66 -1.55 1.19
N LEU A 82 -7.75 -2.33 1.77
CA LEU A 82 -6.51 -1.84 2.35
C LEU A 82 -5.42 -1.84 1.27
N TYR A 83 -5.21 -0.68 0.66
CA TYR A 83 -4.06 -0.35 -0.19
C TYR A 83 -2.90 0.04 0.72
N GLY A 84 -2.37 -0.97 1.41
CA GLY A 84 -1.48 -0.79 2.55
C GLY A 84 -0.01 -0.65 2.20
N ILE A 85 0.74 -0.07 3.12
CA ILE A 85 2.20 -0.05 3.11
C ILE A 85 2.76 -0.16 4.53
N ASN A 86 3.82 -0.95 4.69
CA ASN A 86 4.61 -1.00 5.92
C ASN A 86 5.56 0.19 5.94
N ARG A 87 5.53 0.99 7.00
CA ARG A 87 6.27 2.24 7.06
C ARG A 87 7.20 2.24 8.28
N PRO A 88 8.51 2.01 8.11
CA PRO A 88 9.48 2.19 9.20
C PRO A 88 9.79 3.67 9.43
N ASP A 89 10.19 4.03 10.66
CA ASP A 89 10.87 5.30 10.91
C ASP A 89 12.31 5.23 10.35
N HIS A 90 12.57 5.99 9.28
CA HIS A 90 13.93 6.16 8.77
C HIS A 90 14.15 7.52 8.09
N HIS A 91 15.31 8.11 8.39
CA HIS A 91 15.86 9.27 7.71
C HIS A 91 17.38 9.05 7.50
N PRO A 92 17.93 9.33 6.30
CA PRO A 92 19.27 8.92 5.92
C PRO A 92 20.38 9.58 6.77
N THR A 93 20.11 10.72 7.40
CA THR A 93 21.07 11.40 8.30
C THR A 93 20.64 11.49 9.77
N LYS A 94 19.36 11.18 10.09
CA LYS A 94 18.81 11.30 11.46
C LYS A 94 18.52 9.92 12.07
N GLY A 95 18.69 8.84 11.32
CA GLY A 95 18.26 7.51 11.71
C GLY A 95 16.75 7.50 11.96
N LYS A 96 16.33 7.09 13.16
CA LYS A 96 14.90 7.02 13.53
C LYS A 96 14.35 8.31 14.16
N ALA A 97 15.17 9.36 14.32
CA ALA A 97 14.76 10.62 14.93
C ALA A 97 14.16 11.57 13.89
N LEU A 98 12.98 11.22 13.36
CA LEU A 98 12.30 12.02 12.35
C LEU A 98 11.73 13.31 12.95
N SER A 99 11.78 14.38 12.17
CA SER A 99 11.03 15.60 12.42
C SER A 99 9.58 15.47 11.93
N ARG A 100 8.71 16.37 12.39
CA ARG A 100 7.32 16.42 11.92
C ARG A 100 7.23 16.65 10.41
N GLU A 101 8.14 17.43 9.86
CA GLU A 101 8.25 17.68 8.42
C GLU A 101 8.60 16.40 7.66
N ASP A 102 9.49 15.55 8.19
CA ASP A 102 9.84 14.26 7.57
C ASP A 102 8.62 13.31 7.56
N ILE A 103 7.90 13.24 8.68
CA ILE A 103 6.68 12.41 8.80
C ILE A 103 5.59 12.92 7.85
N LEU A 104 5.40 14.24 7.77
CA LEU A 104 4.43 14.86 6.87
C LEU A 104 4.73 14.51 5.41
N GLU A 105 6.00 14.64 4.97
CA GLU A 105 6.36 14.32 3.58
C GLU A 105 6.16 12.84 3.25
N ASP A 106 6.46 11.94 4.19
CA ASP A 106 6.18 10.51 4.03
C ASP A 106 4.68 10.27 3.81
N VAL A 107 3.84 10.85 4.68
CA VAL A 107 2.38 10.69 4.61
C VAL A 107 1.82 11.28 3.31
N LEU A 108 2.26 12.47 2.92
CA LEU A 108 1.85 13.11 1.67
C LEU A 108 2.24 12.26 0.45
N THR A 109 3.45 11.72 0.45
CA THR A 109 3.92 10.81 -0.61
C THR A 109 3.05 9.57 -0.70
N ILE A 110 2.79 8.91 0.43
CA ILE A 110 1.92 7.73 0.50
C ILE A 110 0.54 8.05 -0.10
N LYS A 111 -0.10 9.15 0.30
CA LYS A 111 -1.42 9.56 -0.19
C LYS A 111 -1.42 9.87 -1.70
N ARG A 112 -0.40 10.60 -2.18
CA ARG A 112 -0.23 10.98 -3.60
C ARG A 112 -0.05 9.79 -4.54
N PHE A 113 0.37 8.64 -4.00
CA PHE A 113 0.54 7.39 -4.74
C PHE A 113 -0.58 6.38 -4.50
N ASN A 114 -1.77 6.87 -4.14
CA ASN A 114 -3.03 6.11 -4.01
C ASN A 114 -3.04 5.04 -2.90
N PHE A 115 -2.07 5.03 -2.00
CA PHE A 115 -2.16 4.24 -0.78
C PHE A 115 -3.20 4.87 0.16
N ASN A 116 -3.94 4.01 0.86
CA ASN A 116 -4.95 4.45 1.83
C ASN A 116 -4.76 3.83 3.22
N CYS A 117 -3.72 3.01 3.41
CA CYS A 117 -3.46 2.34 4.68
C CYS A 117 -1.97 2.31 5.01
N ILE A 118 -1.63 2.57 6.28
CA ILE A 118 -0.29 2.44 6.84
C ILE A 118 -0.32 1.38 7.95
N ARG A 119 0.58 0.40 7.87
CA ARG A 119 0.93 -0.44 9.02
C ARG A 119 2.18 0.13 9.70
N THR A 120 2.11 0.31 11.01
CA THR A 120 3.20 0.85 11.82
C THR A 120 4.23 -0.23 12.17
N SER A 121 4.89 -0.78 11.16
CA SER A 121 5.90 -1.85 11.29
C SER A 121 7.14 -1.35 12.07
N HIS A 122 7.46 -1.83 13.28
CA HIS A 122 6.75 -2.81 14.12
C HIS A 122 6.59 -2.29 15.55
N TYR A 123 6.07 -1.08 15.68
CA TYR A 123 5.92 -0.38 16.95
C TYR A 123 4.95 0.80 16.82
N PRO A 124 4.38 1.29 17.94
CA PRO A 124 3.59 2.50 17.91
C PRO A 124 4.50 3.66 17.50
N MET A 125 4.08 4.42 16.51
CA MET A 125 4.83 5.52 15.90
C MET A 125 4.67 6.80 16.74
N ASP A 126 5.31 7.88 16.28
CA ASP A 126 5.10 9.22 16.82
C ASP A 126 3.61 9.61 16.72
N PRO A 127 2.99 10.16 17.80
CA PRO A 127 1.58 10.60 17.80
C PRO A 127 1.18 11.49 16.60
N TYR A 128 2.12 12.29 16.09
CA TYR A 128 1.86 13.16 14.94
C TYR A 128 1.52 12.39 13.66
N LEU A 129 2.01 11.15 13.49
CA LEU A 129 1.61 10.31 12.36
C LEU A 129 0.09 10.06 12.36
N TYR A 130 -0.48 9.75 13.51
CA TYR A 130 -1.90 9.44 13.65
C TYR A 130 -2.77 10.69 13.46
N ASP A 131 -2.31 11.85 13.95
CA ASP A 131 -2.96 13.14 13.67
C ASP A 131 -3.04 13.41 12.16
N LEU A 132 -1.95 13.17 11.42
CA LEU A 132 -1.93 13.33 9.96
C LEU A 132 -2.80 12.30 9.25
N CYS A 133 -2.80 11.04 9.70
CA CYS A 133 -3.67 10.01 9.14
C CYS A 133 -5.15 10.30 9.37
N ASP A 134 -5.51 10.88 10.52
CA ASP A 134 -6.87 11.36 10.79
C ASP A 134 -7.27 12.48 9.83
N GLU A 135 -6.38 13.45 9.59
CA GLU A 135 -6.64 14.65 8.78
C GLU A 135 -6.67 14.35 7.27
N PHE A 136 -5.74 13.53 6.78
CA PHE A 136 -5.62 13.22 5.35
C PHE A 136 -6.41 11.98 4.92
N GLY A 137 -7.03 11.27 5.86
CA GLY A 137 -7.81 10.06 5.58
C GLY A 137 -6.89 8.92 5.16
N ILE A 138 -6.13 8.39 6.11
CA ILE A 138 -5.34 7.17 5.93
C ILE A 138 -5.70 6.21 7.06
N LEU A 139 -6.05 4.98 6.70
CA LEU A 139 -6.33 3.91 7.64
C LEU A 139 -5.03 3.46 8.29
N VAL A 140 -5.07 3.11 9.57
CA VAL A 140 -3.88 2.69 10.32
C VAL A 140 -4.11 1.32 10.95
N ILE A 141 -3.09 0.48 10.81
CA ILE A 141 -2.91 -0.74 11.62
C ILE A 141 -1.83 -0.40 12.64
N ASP A 142 -2.23 -0.19 13.88
CA ASP A 142 -1.33 0.23 14.96
C ASP A 142 -0.82 -0.99 15.71
N GLU A 143 0.50 -1.11 15.80
CA GLU A 143 1.18 -2.34 16.17
C GLU A 143 1.99 -2.19 17.46
N ALA A 144 1.76 -3.11 18.40
CA ALA A 144 2.52 -3.13 19.64
C ALA A 144 4.01 -3.33 19.33
N ASN A 145 4.88 -2.63 20.06
CA ASN A 145 6.32 -2.80 19.93
C ASN A 145 6.72 -4.14 20.53
N LEU A 146 6.54 -5.24 19.81
CA LEU A 146 6.79 -6.59 20.30
C LEU A 146 7.30 -7.45 19.14
N GLU A 147 8.61 -7.72 19.15
CA GLU A 147 9.24 -8.61 18.20
C GLU A 147 10.33 -9.44 18.88
N THR A 148 10.24 -10.76 18.77
CA THR A 148 11.22 -11.71 19.33
C THR A 148 11.72 -12.70 18.28
N HIS A 149 11.86 -12.25 17.02
CA HIS A 149 12.20 -13.08 15.86
C HIS A 149 13.33 -14.09 16.17
N GLY A 150 14.46 -13.63 16.70
CA GLY A 150 15.61 -14.49 17.01
C GLY A 150 15.36 -15.58 18.07
N LEU A 151 14.33 -15.44 18.92
CA LEU A 151 13.94 -16.42 19.94
C LEU A 151 12.68 -17.21 19.56
N GLY A 152 12.03 -16.87 18.44
CA GLY A 152 10.72 -17.39 18.07
C GLY A 152 9.69 -17.25 19.20
N GLY A 153 8.88 -18.29 19.40
CA GLY A 153 7.78 -18.32 20.37
C GLY A 153 8.19 -18.52 21.84
N LYS A 154 9.48 -18.53 22.19
CA LYS A 154 9.92 -18.84 23.57
C LYS A 154 9.30 -17.91 24.60
N LEU A 155 9.45 -16.60 24.42
CA LEU A 155 8.95 -15.60 25.38
C LEU A 155 7.42 -15.48 25.35
N SER A 156 6.81 -15.80 24.22
CA SER A 156 5.35 -15.83 24.04
C SER A 156 4.67 -16.93 24.85
N ASN A 157 5.43 -17.95 25.27
CA ASN A 157 4.97 -19.08 26.07
C ASN A 157 5.48 -19.05 27.52
N ASP A 158 6.30 -18.07 27.89
CA ASP A 158 6.84 -17.94 29.25
C ASP A 158 5.97 -16.98 30.06
N PRO A 159 5.27 -17.44 31.12
CA PRO A 159 4.39 -16.58 31.91
C PRO A 159 5.14 -15.50 32.69
N THR A 160 6.45 -15.62 32.89
CA THR A 160 7.25 -14.55 33.52
C THR A 160 7.33 -13.29 32.65
N TRP A 161 7.03 -13.41 31.35
CA TRP A 161 7.00 -12.31 30.40
C TRP A 161 5.59 -11.74 30.15
N THR A 162 4.53 -12.31 30.76
CA THR A 162 3.14 -11.88 30.51
C THR A 162 2.94 -10.39 30.75
N SER A 163 3.44 -9.84 31.86
CA SER A 163 3.31 -8.41 32.16
C SER A 163 4.00 -7.53 31.11
N ALA A 164 5.17 -7.92 30.61
CA ALA A 164 5.89 -7.17 29.58
C ALA A 164 5.14 -7.14 28.24
N TYR A 165 4.45 -8.23 27.89
CA TYR A 165 3.59 -8.32 26.71
C TYR A 165 2.35 -7.42 26.88
N LEU A 166 1.65 -7.54 28.01
CA LEU A 166 0.46 -6.75 28.32
C LEU A 166 0.76 -5.24 28.39
N GLU A 167 1.88 -4.82 28.96
CA GLU A 167 2.24 -3.41 29.01
C GLU A 167 2.44 -2.81 27.61
N ARG A 168 3.03 -3.56 26.68
CA ARG A 168 3.28 -3.09 25.30
C ARG A 168 1.98 -2.89 24.53
N SER A 169 1.02 -3.81 24.62
CA SER A 169 -0.29 -3.64 23.97
C SER A 169 -1.17 -2.62 24.69
N SER A 170 -1.32 -2.73 26.00
CA SER A 170 -2.26 -1.89 26.75
C SER A 170 -1.89 -0.42 26.71
N ARG A 171 -0.59 -0.09 26.78
CA ARG A 171 -0.13 1.32 26.70
C ARG A 171 -0.33 1.92 25.31
N MET A 172 -0.14 1.14 24.24
CA MET A 172 -0.46 1.56 22.86
C MET A 172 -1.95 1.88 22.74
N VAL A 173 -2.82 0.91 23.05
CA VAL A 173 -4.28 1.09 22.95
C VAL A 173 -4.75 2.26 23.82
N MET A 174 -4.22 2.39 25.04
CA MET A 174 -4.58 3.49 25.93
C MET A 174 -4.17 4.86 25.39
N ARG A 175 -3.02 4.96 24.73
CA ARG A 175 -2.56 6.20 24.08
C ARG A 175 -3.44 6.55 22.89
N ASP A 176 -3.76 5.56 22.04
CA ASP A 176 -4.14 5.83 20.65
C ASP A 176 -5.62 5.56 20.32
N LYS A 177 -6.40 4.95 21.22
CA LYS A 177 -7.82 4.56 21.04
C LYS A 177 -8.77 5.62 20.46
N ASN A 178 -8.44 6.91 20.60
CA ASN A 178 -9.28 8.01 20.14
C ASN A 178 -9.08 8.38 18.67
N HIS A 179 -8.00 7.91 18.02
CA HIS A 179 -7.71 8.21 16.62
C HIS A 179 -8.71 7.49 15.69
N PRO A 180 -9.46 8.22 14.84
CA PRO A 180 -10.32 7.59 13.86
C PRO A 180 -9.59 6.87 12.73
N SER A 181 -8.34 7.21 12.45
CA SER A 181 -7.51 6.52 11.46
C SER A 181 -7.22 5.07 11.82
N ILE A 182 -7.03 4.76 13.10
CA ILE A 182 -6.69 3.41 13.55
C ILE A 182 -7.91 2.50 13.38
N ILE A 183 -7.81 1.46 12.57
CA ILE A 183 -8.92 0.52 12.32
C ILE A 183 -8.65 -0.90 12.80
N ILE A 184 -7.39 -1.25 13.05
CA ILE A 184 -6.98 -2.60 13.46
C ILE A 184 -5.87 -2.45 14.51
N TRP A 185 -5.95 -3.23 15.59
CA TRP A 185 -4.86 -3.41 16.54
C TRP A 185 -4.00 -4.62 16.14
N SER A 186 -2.68 -4.46 16.09
CA SER A 186 -1.74 -5.56 15.91
C SER A 186 -1.04 -5.90 17.23
N LEU A 187 -0.95 -7.20 17.55
CA LEU A 187 -0.30 -7.67 18.77
C LEU A 187 1.24 -7.60 18.72
N GLY A 188 1.82 -7.29 17.56
CA GLY A 188 3.26 -7.27 17.35
C GLY A 188 3.66 -8.02 16.08
N ASN A 189 4.92 -8.39 15.99
CA ASN A 189 5.51 -8.99 14.81
C ASN A 189 6.39 -10.20 15.18
N GLU A 190 6.44 -11.22 14.32
CA GLU A 190 7.41 -12.33 14.33
C GLU A 190 7.87 -12.87 15.71
N SER A 191 6.96 -12.96 16.68
CA SER A 191 7.26 -13.37 18.06
C SER A 191 6.77 -14.79 18.37
N GLY A 192 6.50 -15.60 17.35
CA GLY A 192 5.77 -16.87 17.48
C GLY A 192 4.39 -16.67 18.12
N SER A 193 3.77 -17.74 18.63
CA SER A 193 2.43 -17.69 19.24
C SER A 193 2.43 -18.38 20.61
N GLY A 194 1.60 -17.90 21.53
CA GLY A 194 1.50 -18.45 22.88
C GLY A 194 0.50 -17.71 23.78
N PRO A 195 0.31 -18.19 25.04
CA PRO A 195 -0.63 -17.62 26.00
C PRO A 195 -0.48 -16.11 26.25
N ASN A 196 0.72 -15.56 26.13
CA ASN A 196 0.93 -14.12 26.32
C ASN A 196 0.21 -13.29 25.24
N HIS A 197 0.19 -13.75 23.98
CA HIS A 197 -0.60 -13.10 22.92
C HIS A 197 -2.11 -13.26 23.14
N ALA A 198 -2.54 -14.44 23.62
CA ALA A 198 -3.95 -14.65 23.97
C ALA A 198 -4.40 -13.70 25.09
N ALA A 199 -3.55 -13.44 26.09
CA ALA A 199 -3.82 -12.47 27.15
C ALA A 199 -3.90 -11.03 26.62
N MET A 200 -3.00 -10.64 25.71
CA MET A 200 -3.05 -9.33 25.05
C MET A 200 -4.36 -9.15 24.27
N ALA A 201 -4.70 -10.12 23.42
CA ALA A 201 -5.94 -10.09 22.65
C ALA A 201 -7.19 -10.00 23.54
N ALA A 202 -7.28 -10.86 24.57
CA ALA A 202 -8.41 -10.88 25.48
C ALA A 202 -8.59 -9.53 26.20
N TRP A 203 -7.49 -8.90 26.64
CA TRP A 203 -7.54 -7.57 27.23
C TRP A 203 -8.02 -6.51 26.24
N ILE A 204 -7.54 -6.54 24.99
CA ILE A 204 -7.96 -5.57 23.96
C ILE A 204 -9.44 -5.76 23.62
N HIS A 205 -9.91 -7.00 23.45
CA HIS A 205 -11.31 -7.29 23.12
C HIS A 205 -12.28 -6.87 24.24
N ASP A 206 -11.88 -7.00 25.50
CA ASP A 206 -12.67 -6.53 26.64
C ASP A 206 -12.70 -4.99 26.70
N PHE A 207 -11.57 -4.33 26.42
CA PHE A 207 -11.42 -2.89 26.53
C PHE A 207 -11.96 -2.09 25.33
N ASP A 208 -11.64 -2.50 24.10
CA ASP A 208 -12.03 -1.83 22.85
C ASP A 208 -12.81 -2.77 21.93
N ILE A 209 -14.13 -2.74 22.07
CA ILE A 209 -15.06 -3.51 21.24
C ILE A 209 -15.25 -2.92 19.83
N THR A 210 -14.58 -1.81 19.49
CA THR A 210 -14.82 -1.06 18.24
C THR A 210 -13.85 -1.42 17.12
N ARG A 211 -12.79 -2.17 17.42
CA ARG A 211 -11.73 -2.51 16.46
C ARG A 211 -11.34 -3.99 16.54
N PRO A 212 -11.14 -4.66 15.39
CA PRO A 212 -10.57 -6.00 15.35
C PRO A 212 -9.08 -6.03 15.74
N VAL A 213 -8.66 -7.21 16.21
CA VAL A 213 -7.27 -7.57 16.52
C VAL A 213 -6.71 -8.49 15.45
N HIS A 214 -5.51 -8.20 14.98
CA HIS A 214 -4.75 -9.09 14.10
C HIS A 214 -3.39 -9.45 14.71
N TYR A 215 -2.88 -10.63 14.35
CA TYR A 215 -1.50 -11.02 14.64
C TYR A 215 -1.10 -12.13 13.68
N GLU A 216 -0.06 -11.92 12.87
CA GLU A 216 0.30 -12.89 11.83
C GLU A 216 0.77 -14.23 12.39
N PRO A 217 1.68 -14.31 13.37
CA PRO A 217 2.17 -15.58 13.89
C PRO A 217 1.14 -16.45 14.63
N ALA A 218 -0.12 -16.00 14.78
CA ALA A 218 -1.24 -16.78 15.29
C ALA A 218 -1.71 -17.91 14.33
N MET A 219 -0.89 -18.26 13.33
CA MET A 219 -1.17 -19.25 12.30
C MET A 219 -1.38 -20.65 12.90
N GLY A 220 -2.56 -21.23 12.64
CA GLY A 220 -2.86 -22.59 13.04
C GLY A 220 -3.27 -22.79 14.50
N ASN A 221 -4.21 -23.72 14.70
CA ASN A 221 -4.68 -24.13 16.01
C ASN A 221 -4.49 -25.65 16.21
N PRO A 222 -3.57 -26.08 17.09
CA PRO A 222 -3.25 -27.50 17.29
C PRO A 222 -4.39 -28.31 17.91
N ARG A 223 -5.49 -27.66 18.32
CA ARG A 223 -6.68 -28.31 18.89
C ARG A 223 -7.71 -28.72 17.81
N LEU A 224 -7.50 -28.32 16.55
CA LEU A 224 -8.47 -28.51 15.47
C LEU A 224 -8.01 -29.58 14.48
N GLU A 225 -8.99 -30.25 13.86
CA GLU A 225 -8.75 -31.20 12.79
C GLU A 225 -8.12 -30.52 11.57
N GLY A 226 -7.12 -31.17 10.97
CA GLY A 226 -6.40 -30.64 9.81
C GLY A 226 -5.25 -29.69 10.15
N TYR A 227 -4.94 -29.49 11.44
CA TYR A 227 -3.70 -28.82 11.84
C TYR A 227 -2.48 -29.61 11.35
N MET A 228 -1.58 -28.89 10.69
CA MET A 228 -0.26 -29.34 10.26
C MET A 228 0.78 -28.74 11.22
N ASP A 229 1.43 -29.63 11.96
CA ASP A 229 2.55 -29.25 12.81
C ASP A 229 3.71 -28.71 11.95
N PRO A 230 4.45 -27.68 12.40
CA PRO A 230 5.61 -27.15 11.67
C PRO A 230 6.71 -28.18 11.38
N SER A 231 6.78 -29.30 12.12
CA SER A 231 7.69 -30.42 11.83
C SER A 231 7.20 -31.36 10.72
N ASN A 232 5.94 -31.21 10.27
CA ASN A 232 5.40 -32.00 9.18
C ASN A 232 6.22 -31.72 7.90
N PRO A 233 6.78 -32.74 7.22
CA PRO A 233 7.56 -32.54 6.00
C PRO A 233 6.80 -31.84 4.85
N ALA A 234 5.46 -31.89 4.87
CA ALA A 234 4.61 -31.16 3.93
C ALA A 234 4.47 -29.67 4.29
N TYR A 235 4.74 -29.29 5.53
CA TYR A 235 4.84 -27.90 5.96
C TYR A 235 6.20 -27.36 5.50
N LEU A 236 6.21 -26.68 4.35
CA LEU A 236 7.45 -26.16 3.77
C LEU A 236 8.22 -25.28 4.76
N LYS A 237 9.55 -25.24 4.58
CA LYS A 237 10.50 -24.59 5.49
C LYS A 237 10.08 -23.15 5.84
N ALA A 238 10.45 -22.72 7.04
CA ALA A 238 10.17 -21.39 7.60
C ALA A 238 10.79 -20.22 6.82
N ASN A 239 11.48 -20.43 5.70
CA ASN A 239 11.98 -19.36 4.82
C ASN A 239 11.31 -19.32 3.43
N ASP A 240 10.41 -20.27 3.11
CA ASP A 240 9.68 -20.29 1.84
C ASP A 240 8.22 -19.86 2.03
N HIS A 241 8.02 -18.60 2.40
CA HIS A 241 6.68 -18.04 2.70
C HIS A 241 5.68 -18.24 1.55
N SER A 242 6.14 -18.07 0.31
CA SER A 242 5.30 -18.13 -0.89
C SER A 242 4.68 -19.51 -1.13
N HIS A 243 5.36 -20.59 -0.75
CA HIS A 243 4.89 -21.93 -1.09
C HIS A 243 4.27 -22.69 0.09
N ARG A 244 4.26 -22.13 1.30
CA ARG A 244 3.81 -22.86 2.50
C ARG A 244 2.38 -23.37 2.36
N LEU A 245 2.19 -24.65 2.69
CA LEU A 245 0.88 -25.15 3.07
C LEU A 245 0.39 -24.37 4.30
N GLN A 246 -0.90 -24.05 4.33
CA GLN A 246 -1.48 -23.20 5.37
C GLN A 246 -2.37 -24.03 6.26
N ASN A 247 -2.25 -23.80 7.57
CA ASN A 247 -3.22 -24.34 8.51
C ASN A 247 -4.62 -23.80 8.20
N PRO A 248 -5.65 -24.64 8.32
CA PRO A 248 -7.00 -24.27 7.89
C PRO A 248 -7.62 -23.19 8.77
N GLN A 249 -7.33 -23.19 10.06
CA GLN A 249 -7.91 -22.25 11.03
C GLN A 249 -6.83 -21.72 11.97
N ASP A 250 -6.83 -20.41 12.16
CA ASP A 250 -5.91 -19.72 13.06
C ASP A 250 -6.44 -19.69 14.50
N GLN A 251 -5.61 -19.23 15.44
CA GLN A 251 -6.01 -19.12 16.84
C GLN A 251 -7.28 -18.26 17.01
N PRO A 252 -8.18 -18.61 17.95
CA PRO A 252 -9.48 -17.93 18.08
C PRO A 252 -9.39 -16.53 18.69
N TYR A 253 -8.25 -16.13 19.24
CA TYR A 253 -8.06 -14.84 19.88
C TYR A 253 -7.73 -13.69 18.90
N ILE A 254 -7.74 -13.95 17.59
CA ILE A 254 -7.59 -12.91 16.55
C ILE A 254 -8.86 -12.80 15.71
N ASP A 255 -9.05 -11.70 15.00
CA ASP A 255 -10.24 -11.45 14.16
C ASP A 255 -9.94 -11.53 12.66
N ILE A 256 -8.67 -11.53 12.27
CA ILE A 256 -8.23 -11.44 10.86
C ILE A 256 -7.14 -12.47 10.57
N VAL A 257 -7.40 -13.36 9.61
CA VAL A 257 -6.39 -14.29 9.07
C VAL A 257 -5.32 -13.46 8.38
N SER A 258 -4.10 -13.49 8.90
CA SER A 258 -3.01 -12.66 8.40
C SER A 258 -1.87 -13.51 7.89
N ARG A 259 -1.25 -13.14 6.76
CA ARG A 259 -0.09 -13.86 6.20
C ARG A 259 0.96 -12.90 5.65
N MET A 260 2.22 -13.27 5.79
CA MET A 260 3.33 -12.61 5.10
C MET A 260 3.73 -13.34 3.80
N TYR A 261 4.06 -12.55 2.78
CA TYR A 261 4.62 -12.95 1.49
C TYR A 261 3.86 -14.11 0.80
N PRO A 262 2.55 -13.93 0.54
CA PRO A 262 1.75 -14.93 -0.17
C PRO A 262 2.29 -15.16 -1.59
N SER A 263 2.05 -16.37 -2.13
CA SER A 263 2.05 -16.56 -3.59
C SER A 263 0.68 -16.21 -4.16
N ILE A 264 0.60 -16.07 -5.49
CA ILE A 264 -0.62 -15.62 -6.19
C ILE A 264 -1.83 -16.53 -5.96
N TYR A 265 -1.61 -17.82 -5.64
CA TYR A 265 -2.67 -18.79 -5.35
C TYR A 265 -3.13 -18.79 -3.88
N THR A 266 -2.30 -18.26 -2.96
CA THR A 266 -2.58 -18.26 -1.51
C THR A 266 -3.92 -17.61 -1.15
N PRO A 267 -4.35 -16.47 -1.76
CA PRO A 267 -5.63 -15.84 -1.41
C PRO A 267 -6.84 -16.74 -1.67
N LYS A 268 -6.92 -17.35 -2.87
CA LYS A 268 -8.00 -18.27 -3.21
C LYS A 268 -7.98 -19.51 -2.31
N MET A 269 -6.78 -20.07 -2.11
CA MET A 269 -6.61 -21.22 -1.24
C MET A 269 -7.15 -20.94 0.17
N LEU A 270 -6.80 -19.83 0.81
CA LEU A 270 -7.31 -19.50 2.16
C LEU A 270 -8.82 -19.23 2.17
N ALA A 271 -9.35 -18.58 1.13
CA ALA A 271 -10.76 -18.22 1.06
C ALA A 271 -11.69 -19.43 0.77
N GLU A 272 -11.18 -20.46 0.09
CA GLU A 272 -11.97 -21.58 -0.46
C GLU A 272 -11.74 -22.91 0.30
N GLN A 273 -10.95 -22.91 1.37
CA GLN A 273 -10.74 -24.09 2.21
C GLN A 273 -12.04 -24.58 2.86
N LYS A 274 -12.40 -25.85 2.63
CA LYS A 274 -13.65 -26.45 3.13
C LYS A 274 -13.76 -26.47 4.65
N ASN A 275 -12.67 -26.74 5.35
CA ASN A 275 -12.54 -26.67 6.82
C ASN A 275 -11.81 -25.40 7.27
N GLY A 276 -11.74 -24.41 6.39
CA GLY A 276 -10.98 -23.19 6.56
C GLY A 276 -11.64 -22.19 7.50
N ASP A 277 -10.85 -21.20 7.85
CA ASP A 277 -11.31 -20.01 8.54
C ASP A 277 -12.39 -19.28 7.74
N ASN A 278 -13.29 -18.55 8.39
CA ASN A 278 -14.29 -17.70 7.73
C ASN A 278 -14.05 -16.20 7.97
N ARG A 279 -13.03 -15.86 8.76
CA ARG A 279 -12.62 -14.48 9.04
C ARG A 279 -12.06 -13.79 7.79
N PRO A 280 -12.06 -12.44 7.75
CA PRO A 280 -11.36 -11.66 6.73
C PRO A 280 -9.88 -12.04 6.64
N ILE A 281 -9.29 -11.86 5.45
CA ILE A 281 -7.91 -12.21 5.15
C ILE A 281 -7.15 -10.93 4.77
N PHE A 282 -6.04 -10.68 5.45
CA PHE A 282 -5.15 -9.54 5.22
C PHE A 282 -3.71 -10.02 5.00
N PHE A 283 -3.05 -9.50 3.98
CA PHE A 283 -1.64 -9.79 3.75
C PHE A 283 -0.77 -8.72 4.40
N VAL A 284 -0.38 -8.96 5.65
CA VAL A 284 0.34 -8.00 6.49
C VAL A 284 1.65 -7.52 5.86
N GLU A 285 2.29 -8.38 5.08
CA GLU A 285 3.44 -8.08 4.25
C GLU A 285 3.27 -8.82 2.92
N TYR A 286 3.39 -8.11 1.81
CA TYR A 286 3.46 -8.74 0.48
C TYR A 286 4.26 -7.85 -0.48
N ALA A 287 4.54 -8.37 -1.68
CA ALA A 287 5.27 -7.65 -2.72
C ALA A 287 6.57 -6.98 -2.21
N HIS A 288 7.49 -7.79 -1.68
CA HIS A 288 8.76 -7.34 -1.11
C HIS A 288 9.56 -6.47 -2.11
N ALA A 289 9.78 -5.19 -1.80
CA ALA A 289 10.23 -4.15 -2.72
C ALA A 289 11.75 -3.94 -2.76
N MET A 290 12.54 -4.92 -2.28
CA MET A 290 14.00 -4.87 -2.34
C MET A 290 14.55 -4.71 -3.76
N GLY A 291 15.34 -3.65 -3.96
CA GLY A 291 15.97 -3.34 -5.25
C GLY A 291 14.94 -3.05 -6.36
N ASN A 292 15.05 -3.78 -7.48
CA ASN A 292 14.13 -3.73 -8.60
C ASN A 292 13.14 -4.90 -8.51
N SER A 293 11.97 -4.65 -7.91
CA SER A 293 11.00 -5.68 -7.55
C SER A 293 9.55 -5.18 -7.77
N VAL A 294 8.59 -5.74 -7.04
CA VAL A 294 7.14 -5.43 -7.13
C VAL A 294 6.56 -5.81 -8.51
N GLY A 295 7.12 -6.86 -9.12
CA GLY A 295 6.52 -7.51 -10.29
C GLY A 295 5.17 -8.15 -9.94
N ASN A 296 4.32 -8.40 -10.94
CA ASN A 296 2.99 -9.04 -10.85
C ASN A 296 1.97 -8.42 -9.86
N MET A 297 2.19 -7.17 -9.43
CA MET A 297 1.30 -6.42 -8.55
C MET A 297 -0.16 -6.38 -9.05
N LYS A 298 -0.36 -6.16 -10.35
CA LYS A 298 -1.69 -6.18 -10.98
C LYS A 298 -2.39 -7.53 -10.79
N ASP A 299 -1.67 -8.63 -11.00
CA ASP A 299 -2.24 -9.98 -10.93
C ASP A 299 -2.73 -10.30 -9.50
N PHE A 300 -1.95 -9.91 -8.49
CA PHE A 300 -2.38 -10.01 -7.09
C PHE A 300 -3.67 -9.25 -6.83
N TRP A 301 -3.79 -8.02 -7.34
CA TRP A 301 -4.97 -7.21 -7.10
C TRP A 301 -6.19 -7.65 -7.90
N ASP A 302 -6.02 -8.26 -9.07
CA ASP A 302 -7.11 -8.93 -9.77
C ASP A 302 -7.66 -10.09 -8.92
N VAL A 303 -6.78 -10.89 -8.29
CA VAL A 303 -7.18 -11.95 -7.36
C VAL A 303 -7.83 -11.38 -6.11
N PHE A 304 -7.24 -10.37 -5.46
CA PHE A 304 -7.77 -9.78 -4.23
C PHE A 304 -9.16 -9.17 -4.45
N ARG A 305 -9.40 -8.57 -5.62
CA ARG A 305 -10.69 -7.97 -5.95
C ARG A 305 -11.78 -9.03 -6.21
N ALA A 306 -11.39 -10.13 -6.87
CA ALA A 306 -12.29 -11.21 -7.25
C ALA A 306 -12.59 -12.21 -6.10
N THR A 307 -11.71 -12.34 -5.11
CA THR A 307 -11.84 -13.33 -4.04
C THR A 307 -12.56 -12.74 -2.82
N PRO A 308 -13.63 -13.38 -2.31
CA PRO A 308 -14.26 -12.99 -1.04
C PRO A 308 -13.26 -12.97 0.11
N ARG A 309 -13.59 -12.22 1.17
CA ARG A 309 -12.84 -12.08 2.43
C ARG A 309 -11.46 -11.44 2.33
N ILE A 310 -10.85 -11.36 1.15
CA ILE A 310 -9.59 -10.64 0.98
C ILE A 310 -9.85 -9.15 1.14
N ILE A 311 -9.28 -8.55 2.18
CA ILE A 311 -9.48 -7.12 2.49
C ILE A 311 -8.33 -6.24 1.99
N GLY A 312 -7.24 -6.84 1.49
CA GLY A 312 -6.08 -6.13 0.93
C GLY A 312 -4.77 -6.64 1.51
N GLY A 313 -3.73 -5.81 1.45
CA GLY A 313 -2.41 -6.13 1.94
C GLY A 313 -1.55 -4.88 2.12
N ALA A 314 -0.43 -5.01 2.85
CA ALA A 314 0.55 -3.96 3.01
C ALA A 314 1.89 -4.31 2.35
N ILE A 315 2.34 -3.45 1.44
CA ILE A 315 3.61 -3.64 0.74
C ILE A 315 4.76 -3.58 1.75
N TRP A 316 5.73 -4.48 1.61
CA TRP A 316 6.99 -4.41 2.36
C TRP A 316 8.09 -3.81 1.47
N GLU A 317 8.55 -2.58 1.68
CA GLU A 317 8.10 -1.56 2.63
C GLU A 317 8.17 -0.16 1.99
N PHE A 318 7.90 0.90 2.75
CA PHE A 318 7.89 2.26 2.22
C PHE A 318 9.28 2.73 1.79
N LYS A 319 10.26 2.73 2.70
CA LYS A 319 11.53 3.46 2.52
C LYS A 319 12.74 2.57 2.72
N ASP A 320 13.75 2.72 1.88
CA ASP A 320 15.06 2.12 2.10
C ASP A 320 15.71 2.66 3.37
N GLN A 321 16.22 1.76 4.21
CA GLN A 321 16.87 2.11 5.46
C GLN A 321 18.39 2.28 5.31
N GLY A 322 18.81 2.99 4.25
CA GLY A 322 20.21 3.33 4.00
C GLY A 322 20.63 4.65 4.67
N ILE A 323 21.81 4.69 5.27
CA ILE A 323 22.35 5.87 5.96
C ILE A 323 23.33 6.61 5.04
N LEU A 324 23.21 7.94 4.95
CA LEU A 324 24.08 8.75 4.12
C LEU A 324 25.51 8.73 4.67
N GLN A 325 26.45 8.28 3.85
CA GLN A 325 27.89 8.27 4.11
C GLN A 325 28.65 8.98 2.99
N THR A 326 29.94 9.20 3.20
CA THR A 326 30.85 9.81 2.23
C THR A 326 32.06 8.91 2.06
N ASP A 327 32.40 8.56 0.81
CA ASP A 327 33.54 7.70 0.50
C ASP A 327 34.88 8.45 0.61
N SER A 328 36.00 7.74 0.38
CA SER A 328 37.36 8.32 0.44
C SER A 328 37.64 9.36 -0.65
N ALA A 329 36.82 9.44 -1.69
CA ALA A 329 36.90 10.44 -2.76
C ALA A 329 35.96 11.64 -2.53
N GLY A 330 35.18 11.64 -1.45
CA GLY A 330 34.24 12.71 -1.12
C GLY A 330 32.85 12.55 -1.75
N ASN A 331 32.54 11.42 -2.39
CA ASN A 331 31.22 11.17 -2.96
C ASN A 331 30.26 10.67 -1.90
N LYS A 332 29.03 11.18 -1.93
CA LYS A 332 27.96 10.72 -1.06
C LYS A 332 27.34 9.43 -1.57
N PHE A 333 27.07 8.49 -0.68
CA PHE A 333 26.35 7.25 -0.97
C PHE A 333 25.45 6.85 0.20
N TYR A 334 24.46 5.99 -0.04
CA TYR A 334 23.66 5.39 1.02
C TYR A 334 24.28 4.06 1.42
N ALA A 335 24.89 4.06 2.60
CA ALA A 335 25.47 2.89 3.24
C ALA A 335 24.39 1.98 3.84
N TYR A 336 24.68 0.69 3.91
CA TYR A 336 23.86 -0.33 4.56
C TYR A 336 24.73 -1.26 5.42
N GLY A 337 24.18 -2.38 5.89
CA GLY A 337 24.91 -3.28 6.79
C GLY A 337 26.27 -3.71 6.21
N GLY A 338 27.32 -3.59 7.03
CA GLY A 338 28.70 -3.91 6.69
C GLY A 338 29.55 -2.68 6.40
N ASP A 339 28.93 -1.56 6.01
CA ASP A 339 29.65 -0.32 5.70
C ASP A 339 30.11 0.45 6.96
N PHE A 340 29.69 0.03 8.16
CA PHE A 340 30.13 0.63 9.43
C PHE A 340 31.05 -0.29 10.24
N GLY A 341 31.52 -1.38 9.63
CA GLY A 341 32.44 -2.34 10.28
C GLY A 341 31.75 -3.27 11.26
N GLU A 342 30.42 -3.46 11.16
CA GLU A 342 29.70 -4.42 11.98
C GLU A 342 30.17 -5.85 11.69
N LYS A 343 30.17 -6.70 12.71
CA LYS A 343 30.56 -8.12 12.57
C LYS A 343 29.49 -8.96 11.87
N TYR A 344 28.23 -8.66 12.12
CA TYR A 344 27.08 -9.36 11.56
C TYR A 344 26.21 -8.35 10.83
N PHE A 345 26.03 -8.56 9.53
CA PHE A 345 25.32 -7.63 8.67
C PHE A 345 24.77 -8.33 7.43
N ASP A 346 23.83 -7.67 6.78
CA ASP A 346 23.36 -7.97 5.44
C ASP A 346 22.97 -6.66 4.72
N ASN A 347 22.55 -6.77 3.47
CA ASN A 347 21.99 -5.65 2.70
C ASN A 347 20.45 -5.61 2.76
N PHE A 348 19.84 -6.37 3.66
CA PHE A 348 18.40 -6.61 3.74
C PHE A 348 17.66 -5.47 4.46
N THR A 349 18.23 -4.25 4.43
CA THR A 349 17.62 -2.99 4.91
C THR A 349 17.18 -2.08 3.75
N ILE A 350 17.59 -2.39 2.51
CA ILE A 350 17.26 -1.63 1.30
C ILE A 350 16.04 -2.26 0.60
N LYS A 351 14.85 -2.04 1.18
CA LYS A 351 13.60 -2.75 0.83
C LYS A 351 12.42 -1.82 0.51
N GLY A 352 12.66 -0.54 0.29
CA GLY A 352 11.63 0.47 0.09
C GLY A 352 11.14 0.57 -1.35
N VAL A 353 9.88 0.95 -1.54
CA VAL A 353 9.37 1.50 -2.80
C VAL A 353 9.83 2.94 -3.06
N VAL A 354 10.39 3.61 -2.05
CA VAL A 354 11.14 4.86 -2.17
C VAL A 354 12.58 4.70 -1.70
N ASN A 355 13.50 5.48 -2.27
CA ASN A 355 14.90 5.56 -1.84
C ASN A 355 15.01 6.12 -0.41
N SER A 356 16.21 6.06 0.19
CA SER A 356 16.44 6.57 1.55
C SER A 356 16.09 8.06 1.70
N ASP A 357 16.21 8.87 0.65
CA ASP A 357 15.80 10.29 0.63
C ASP A 357 14.31 10.53 0.35
N GLY A 358 13.51 9.48 0.21
CA GLY A 358 12.09 9.58 -0.08
C GLY A 358 11.75 9.65 -1.57
N LYS A 359 12.73 9.68 -2.48
CA LYS A 359 12.44 9.71 -3.92
C LYS A 359 11.77 8.40 -4.38
N PRO A 360 10.58 8.46 -5.04
CA PRO A 360 9.90 7.27 -5.54
C PRO A 360 10.72 6.46 -6.55
N LYS A 361 10.73 5.13 -6.37
CA LYS A 361 11.26 4.17 -7.36
C LYS A 361 10.18 3.77 -8.36
N GLY A 362 10.56 3.07 -9.43
CA GLY A 362 9.62 2.55 -10.45
C GLY A 362 8.45 1.75 -9.85
N ALA A 363 8.73 0.91 -8.84
CA ALA A 363 7.72 0.14 -8.11
C ALA A 363 6.58 1.01 -7.54
N MET A 364 6.88 2.22 -7.06
CA MET A 364 5.89 3.13 -6.48
C MET A 364 4.86 3.59 -7.52
N PHE A 365 5.28 3.80 -8.78
CA PHE A 365 4.39 4.18 -9.87
C PHE A 365 3.48 3.04 -10.32
N GLU A 366 3.97 1.78 -10.29
CA GLU A 366 3.13 0.60 -10.52
C GLU A 366 2.04 0.48 -9.44
N CYS A 367 2.39 0.71 -8.18
CA CYS A 367 1.43 0.73 -7.07
C CYS A 367 0.34 1.78 -7.30
N LYS A 368 0.73 3.02 -7.65
CA LYS A 368 -0.21 4.11 -7.95
C LYS A 368 -1.20 3.72 -9.05
N ARG A 369 -0.73 3.09 -10.13
CA ARG A 369 -1.56 2.62 -11.24
C ARG A 369 -2.54 1.52 -10.81
N VAL A 370 -2.11 0.56 -10.00
CA VAL A 370 -2.96 -0.56 -9.55
C VAL A 370 -4.01 -0.11 -8.52
N TYR A 371 -3.69 0.89 -7.71
CA TYR A 371 -4.55 1.39 -6.62
C TYR A 371 -5.54 2.48 -7.01
N GLN A 372 -5.47 2.98 -8.25
CA GLN A 372 -6.29 4.11 -8.66
C GLN A 372 -7.80 3.85 -8.50
N GLY A 373 -8.51 4.88 -8.02
CA GLY A 373 -9.94 4.83 -7.75
C GLY A 373 -10.84 4.98 -9.00
N ALA A 374 -10.30 5.44 -10.12
CA ALA A 374 -11.01 5.49 -11.40
C ALA A 374 -10.31 4.57 -12.41
N GLU A 375 -11.00 3.58 -12.96
CA GLU A 375 -10.46 2.67 -13.97
C GLU A 375 -11.18 2.88 -15.30
N SER A 376 -10.44 2.88 -16.40
CA SER A 376 -11.00 2.95 -17.75
C SER A 376 -10.48 1.82 -18.64
N GLU A 377 -11.39 1.17 -19.35
CA GLU A 377 -11.10 0.03 -20.23
C GLU A 377 -11.77 0.24 -21.59
N LEU A 378 -11.08 -0.09 -22.68
CA LEU A 378 -11.66 -0.01 -24.02
C LEU A 378 -12.59 -1.21 -24.25
N SER A 379 -13.90 -1.00 -24.12
CA SER A 379 -14.91 -2.07 -24.20
C SER A 379 -15.34 -2.39 -25.63
N ASP A 380 -15.36 -1.40 -26.53
CA ASP A 380 -15.62 -1.62 -27.97
C ASP A 380 -14.73 -0.69 -28.80
N LYS A 381 -13.65 -1.26 -29.34
CA LYS A 381 -12.66 -0.54 -30.18
C LYS A 381 -13.30 0.02 -31.45
N SER A 382 -14.23 -0.70 -32.07
CA SER A 382 -14.85 -0.30 -33.34
C SER A 382 -15.73 0.94 -33.22
N LYS A 383 -16.32 1.13 -32.03
CA LYS A 383 -17.21 2.26 -31.73
C LYS A 383 -16.56 3.32 -30.84
N ALA A 384 -15.29 3.12 -30.47
CA ALA A 384 -14.57 3.93 -29.48
C ALA A 384 -15.38 4.11 -28.19
N ILE A 385 -15.88 3.00 -27.63
CA ILE A 385 -16.58 3.00 -26.35
C ILE A 385 -15.61 2.53 -25.28
N ILE A 386 -15.47 3.34 -24.24
CA ILE A 386 -14.72 3.00 -23.02
C ILE A 386 -15.69 2.73 -21.88
N LYS A 387 -15.42 1.70 -21.08
CA LYS A 387 -16.06 1.46 -19.80
C LYS A 387 -15.27 2.22 -18.73
N ILE A 388 -15.97 3.04 -17.95
CA ILE A 388 -15.40 3.76 -16.81
C ILE A 388 -15.99 3.16 -15.54
N THR A 389 -15.13 2.74 -14.61
CA THR A 389 -15.51 2.16 -13.33
C THR A 389 -15.03 3.04 -12.19
N ASN A 390 -15.94 3.47 -11.33
CA ASN A 390 -15.62 4.14 -10.08
C ASN A 390 -15.37 3.10 -8.98
N ARG A 391 -14.10 2.88 -8.64
CA ARG A 391 -13.66 1.97 -7.56
C ARG A 391 -13.62 2.63 -6.18
N HIS A 392 -13.90 3.93 -6.08
CA HIS A 392 -14.01 4.60 -4.79
C HIS A 392 -15.13 4.00 -3.93
N SER A 393 -14.96 4.08 -2.62
CA SER A 393 -15.95 3.60 -1.64
C SER A 393 -17.05 4.62 -1.36
N VAL A 394 -16.74 5.92 -1.44
CA VAL A 394 -17.69 7.02 -1.21
C VAL A 394 -17.58 8.18 -2.22
N LYS A 395 -16.42 8.45 -2.83
CA LYS A 395 -16.23 9.57 -3.77
C LYS A 395 -16.96 9.38 -5.10
N ASN A 396 -17.30 10.51 -5.72
CA ASN A 396 -17.89 10.56 -7.07
C ASN A 396 -16.82 10.99 -8.08
N LEU A 397 -16.90 10.50 -9.31
CA LEU A 397 -15.93 10.89 -10.35
C LEU A 397 -16.09 12.34 -10.85
N ASN A 398 -17.16 13.04 -10.49
CA ASN A 398 -17.30 14.47 -10.77
C ASN A 398 -16.39 15.35 -9.90
N ASP A 399 -15.70 14.77 -8.91
CA ASP A 399 -14.61 15.43 -8.18
C ASP A 399 -13.34 15.58 -9.04
N TYR A 400 -13.29 14.96 -10.23
CA TYR A 400 -12.15 14.99 -11.14
C TYR A 400 -12.44 15.73 -12.44
N THR A 401 -11.40 16.40 -12.95
CA THR A 401 -11.32 16.83 -14.35
C THR A 401 -10.83 15.65 -15.19
N VAL A 402 -11.58 15.29 -16.23
CA VAL A 402 -11.25 14.17 -17.11
C VAL A 402 -10.68 14.70 -18.42
N THR A 403 -9.48 14.27 -18.79
CA THR A 403 -8.80 14.66 -20.03
C THR A 403 -8.56 13.46 -20.91
N LEU A 404 -8.97 13.55 -22.17
CA LEU A 404 -8.62 12.61 -23.25
C LEU A 404 -7.43 13.17 -24.02
N ILE A 405 -6.35 12.40 -24.09
CA ILE A 405 -5.18 12.68 -24.94
C ILE A 405 -5.13 11.62 -26.03
N VAL A 406 -4.93 12.03 -27.28
CA VAL A 406 -4.69 11.10 -28.41
C VAL A 406 -3.29 11.31 -28.93
N ARG A 407 -2.56 10.21 -29.11
CA ARG A 407 -1.19 10.20 -29.62
C ARG A 407 -1.13 9.49 -30.96
N LYS A 408 -0.35 10.04 -31.89
CA LYS A 408 0.04 9.42 -33.16
C LYS A 408 1.52 9.10 -33.08
N ASP A 409 1.90 7.84 -33.17
CA ASP A 409 3.30 7.40 -33.14
C ASP A 409 4.08 8.00 -31.95
N GLY A 410 3.44 8.01 -30.77
CA GLY A 410 3.96 8.61 -29.52
C GLY A 410 3.72 10.12 -29.34
N MET A 411 3.41 10.86 -30.41
CA MET A 411 3.24 12.32 -30.39
C MET A 411 1.81 12.73 -30.10
N VAL A 412 1.58 13.66 -29.17
CA VAL A 412 0.23 14.17 -28.87
C VAL A 412 -0.33 14.94 -30.08
N VAL A 413 -1.48 14.51 -30.59
CA VAL A 413 -2.18 15.12 -31.73
C VAL A 413 -3.55 15.70 -31.36
N SER A 414 -4.12 15.29 -30.22
CA SER A 414 -5.35 15.86 -29.68
C SER A 414 -5.33 15.81 -28.15
N GLN A 415 -5.85 16.85 -27.51
CA GLN A 415 -6.10 16.90 -26.07
C GLN A 415 -7.43 17.60 -25.84
N LYS A 416 -8.35 16.95 -25.12
CA LYS A 416 -9.71 17.44 -24.87
C LYS A 416 -10.11 17.18 -23.42
N VAL A 417 -10.61 18.21 -22.74
CA VAL A 417 -11.32 18.03 -21.48
C VAL A 417 -12.71 17.48 -21.80
N LEU A 418 -13.06 16.37 -21.18
CA LEU A 418 -14.37 15.73 -21.34
C LEU A 418 -15.38 16.35 -20.37
N PRO A 419 -16.70 16.26 -20.65
CA PRO A 419 -17.72 16.63 -19.68
C PRO A 419 -17.54 15.88 -18.36
N ALA A 420 -17.90 16.55 -17.26
CA ALA A 420 -17.84 15.94 -15.93
C ALA A 420 -18.63 14.63 -15.88
N ILE A 421 -18.03 13.61 -15.26
CA ILE A 421 -18.60 12.28 -15.17
C ILE A 421 -19.24 12.13 -13.79
N ASN A 422 -20.54 12.38 -13.69
CA ASN A 422 -21.28 12.16 -12.45
C ASN A 422 -21.54 10.65 -12.25
N LEU A 423 -20.59 9.97 -11.61
CA LEU A 423 -20.62 8.53 -11.37
C LEU A 423 -20.34 8.26 -9.90
N ALA A 424 -21.36 7.84 -9.17
CA ALA A 424 -21.26 7.50 -7.75
C ALA A 424 -20.30 6.32 -7.51
N ALA A 425 -19.75 6.24 -6.29
CA ALA A 425 -18.91 5.16 -5.81
C ALA A 425 -19.46 3.76 -6.14
N GLY A 426 -18.58 2.85 -6.57
CA GLY A 426 -18.89 1.47 -6.91
C GLY A 426 -19.76 1.26 -8.16
N LYS A 427 -19.95 2.30 -9.00
CA LYS A 427 -20.73 2.22 -10.24
C LYS A 427 -19.83 2.23 -11.47
N ASP A 428 -20.37 1.76 -12.59
CA ASP A 428 -19.76 1.87 -13.90
C ASP A 428 -20.66 2.56 -14.93
N THR A 429 -20.06 3.05 -16.02
CA THR A 429 -20.75 3.65 -17.15
C THR A 429 -19.98 3.42 -18.45
N LEU A 430 -20.64 3.63 -19.59
CA LEU A 430 -20.04 3.57 -20.92
C LEU A 430 -19.94 4.99 -21.49
N LEU A 431 -18.75 5.35 -21.96
CA LEU A 431 -18.48 6.63 -22.61
C LEU A 431 -18.06 6.40 -24.06
N ASN A 432 -18.79 6.98 -24.99
CA ASN A 432 -18.39 7.02 -26.39
C ASN A 432 -17.49 8.23 -26.65
N ILE A 433 -16.24 7.98 -27.04
CA ILE A 433 -15.24 9.03 -27.29
C ILE A 433 -15.06 9.36 -28.77
N SER A 434 -15.78 8.71 -29.69
CA SER A 434 -15.60 8.86 -31.15
C SER A 434 -15.63 10.32 -31.62
N LYS A 435 -16.52 11.15 -31.07
CA LYS A 435 -16.64 12.57 -31.42
C LYS A 435 -15.45 13.44 -31.00
N TYR A 436 -14.56 12.94 -30.14
CA TYR A 436 -13.37 13.64 -29.68
C TYR A 436 -12.09 13.15 -30.36
N LEU A 437 -12.17 12.07 -31.14
CA LEU A 437 -11.02 11.51 -31.83
C LEU A 437 -10.67 12.36 -33.06
N PRO A 438 -9.37 12.58 -33.33
CA PRO A 438 -8.94 13.18 -34.58
C PRO A 438 -9.20 12.22 -35.74
N LYS A 439 -9.12 12.73 -36.98
CA LYS A 439 -9.04 11.86 -38.15
C LYS A 439 -7.77 11.03 -38.07
N MET A 440 -7.90 9.70 -38.06
CA MET A 440 -6.78 8.78 -38.00
C MET A 440 -6.29 8.42 -39.41
N GLU A 441 -4.98 8.41 -39.58
CA GLU A 441 -4.30 8.00 -40.82
C GLU A 441 -4.04 6.50 -40.82
N SER A 442 -4.17 5.86 -41.99
CA SER A 442 -3.79 4.46 -42.17
C SER A 442 -2.29 4.28 -41.99
N GLY A 443 -1.86 3.18 -41.37
CA GLY A 443 -0.46 2.86 -41.16
C GLY A 443 0.23 3.60 -40.01
N SER A 444 -0.49 4.40 -39.21
CA SER A 444 0.04 5.00 -37.97
C SER A 444 -0.55 4.34 -36.72
N GLU A 445 0.24 4.31 -35.65
CA GLU A 445 -0.23 3.93 -34.33
C GLU A 445 -0.96 5.10 -33.68
N TYR A 446 -2.19 4.86 -33.23
CA TYR A 446 -2.97 5.77 -32.43
C TYR A 446 -3.26 5.16 -31.07
N LEU A 447 -2.86 5.89 -30.02
CA LEU A 447 -3.16 5.57 -28.64
C LEU A 447 -4.08 6.66 -28.07
N ALA A 448 -4.97 6.28 -27.17
CA ALA A 448 -5.76 7.24 -26.40
C ALA A 448 -5.53 7.02 -24.91
N ASP A 449 -5.33 8.13 -24.21
CA ASP A 449 -5.12 8.20 -22.77
C ASP A 449 -6.31 8.90 -22.13
N ILE A 450 -6.86 8.33 -21.06
CA ILE A 450 -7.85 8.99 -20.20
C ILE A 450 -7.19 9.27 -18.86
N HIS A 451 -7.15 10.54 -18.49
CA HIS A 451 -6.55 11.04 -17.26
C HIS A 451 -7.60 11.64 -16.34
N PHE A 452 -7.56 11.29 -15.05
CA PHE A 452 -8.38 11.89 -14.00
C PHE A 452 -7.48 12.71 -13.07
N SER A 453 -7.75 14.00 -12.99
CA SER A 453 -7.01 14.94 -12.13
C SER A 453 -7.94 15.66 -11.17
N LEU A 454 -7.44 16.06 -10.00
CA LEU A 454 -8.22 16.81 -9.01
C LEU A 454 -8.85 18.08 -9.64
N SER A 455 -10.15 18.27 -9.44
CA SER A 455 -10.87 19.46 -9.95
C SER A 455 -10.65 20.73 -9.10
N LYS A 456 -10.20 20.55 -7.86
CA LYS A 456 -9.92 21.58 -6.85
C LYS A 456 -8.70 21.16 -6.00
N ASP A 457 -8.19 22.08 -5.18
CA ASP A 457 -7.14 21.76 -4.22
C ASP A 457 -7.68 20.83 -3.12
N GLU A 458 -6.84 19.90 -2.70
CA GLU A 458 -7.03 19.02 -1.54
C GLU A 458 -5.87 19.26 -0.58
N LEU A 459 -6.04 18.90 0.71
CA LEU A 459 -5.00 19.12 1.73
C LEU A 459 -3.65 18.45 1.37
N TRP A 460 -3.69 17.36 0.61
CA TRP A 460 -2.51 16.56 0.27
C TRP A 460 -1.97 16.83 -1.15
N ALA A 461 -2.72 17.50 -2.03
CA ALA A 461 -2.28 17.84 -3.39
C ALA A 461 -3.12 18.97 -4.02
N ASN A 462 -2.49 19.73 -4.90
CA ASN A 462 -3.14 20.82 -5.62
C ASN A 462 -4.08 20.31 -6.73
N LYS A 463 -5.01 21.18 -7.13
CA LYS A 463 -5.81 21.04 -8.35
C LYS A 463 -4.92 20.66 -9.54
N GLY A 464 -5.41 19.73 -10.36
CA GLY A 464 -4.69 19.23 -11.52
C GLY A 464 -3.76 18.06 -11.22
N PHE A 465 -3.54 17.70 -9.96
CA PHE A 465 -2.82 16.47 -9.60
C PHE A 465 -3.53 15.24 -10.16
N GLU A 466 -2.81 14.42 -10.92
CA GLU A 466 -3.33 13.21 -11.54
C GLU A 466 -3.42 12.07 -10.53
N VAL A 467 -4.62 11.52 -10.38
CA VAL A 467 -4.88 10.38 -9.48
C VAL A 467 -5.01 9.05 -10.23
N ALA A 468 -5.36 9.08 -11.51
CA ALA A 468 -5.57 7.89 -12.32
C ALA A 468 -5.32 8.17 -13.81
N ALA A 469 -4.73 7.19 -14.50
CA ALA A 469 -4.53 7.27 -15.94
C ALA A 469 -4.61 5.88 -16.59
N ASN A 470 -5.20 5.82 -17.78
CA ASN A 470 -5.34 4.60 -18.58
C ASN A 470 -5.02 4.90 -20.04
N GLN A 471 -4.20 4.07 -20.69
CA GLN A 471 -3.91 4.15 -22.11
C GLN A 471 -4.44 2.92 -22.85
N PHE A 472 -4.96 3.11 -24.05
CA PHE A 472 -5.49 2.03 -24.90
C PHE A 472 -5.21 2.28 -26.38
N ALA A 473 -4.99 1.20 -27.13
CA ALA A 473 -4.68 1.25 -28.56
C ALA A 473 -5.94 1.40 -29.43
N LEU A 474 -6.04 2.52 -30.14
CA LEU A 474 -7.12 2.80 -31.11
C LEU A 474 -6.86 2.16 -32.48
N THR A 475 -5.60 2.02 -32.88
CA THR A 475 -5.19 1.30 -34.10
C THR A 475 -4.20 0.18 -33.75
N GLY A 476 -3.55 -0.41 -34.75
CA GLY A 476 -2.41 -1.33 -34.55
C GLY A 476 -1.09 -0.57 -34.51
N LEU A 477 0.02 -1.30 -34.50
CA LEU A 477 1.36 -0.71 -34.61
C LEU A 477 1.51 0.07 -35.93
N ALA A 478 2.38 1.07 -35.91
CA ALA A 478 2.73 1.82 -37.11
C ALA A 478 3.32 0.90 -38.18
N GLU A 479 2.86 1.05 -39.42
CA GLU A 479 3.40 0.34 -40.57
C GLU A 479 4.74 0.97 -40.97
N ALA A 480 5.78 0.14 -41.10
CA ALA A 480 7.05 0.59 -41.62
C ALA A 480 6.88 1.02 -43.09
N LYS A 481 7.31 2.24 -43.42
CA LYS A 481 7.37 2.69 -44.81
C LYS A 481 8.45 1.89 -45.54
N SER A 482 8.12 1.23 -46.65
CA SER A 482 9.15 0.62 -47.50
C SER A 482 10.03 1.71 -48.09
N VAL A 483 11.34 1.48 -48.06
CA VAL A 483 12.29 2.32 -48.79
C VAL A 483 12.64 1.56 -50.06
N ASP A 484 12.12 2.01 -51.20
CA ASP A 484 12.14 1.23 -52.46
C ASP A 484 13.54 1.12 -53.10
N LYS A 485 14.54 1.89 -52.64
CA LYS A 485 15.92 1.81 -53.12
C LYS A 485 16.94 2.06 -52.01
N ILE A 486 17.64 1.01 -51.60
CA ILE A 486 18.82 1.09 -50.73
C ILE A 486 20.07 0.94 -51.61
N ALA A 487 20.97 1.93 -51.57
CA ALA A 487 22.27 1.79 -52.22
C ALA A 487 23.11 0.75 -51.46
N GLN A 488 23.72 -0.20 -52.19
CA GLN A 488 24.59 -1.20 -51.57
C GLN A 488 25.82 -0.49 -50.96
N PRO A 489 26.15 -0.73 -49.68
CA PRO A 489 27.34 -0.18 -49.08
C PRO A 489 28.59 -0.75 -49.76
N LYS A 490 29.64 0.05 -49.85
CA LYS A 490 30.94 -0.41 -50.35
C LYS A 490 31.53 -1.39 -49.34
N TYR A 491 31.81 -2.61 -49.78
CA TYR A 491 32.49 -3.61 -48.98
C TYR A 491 34.01 -3.55 -49.21
N THR A 492 34.78 -3.55 -48.11
CA THR A 492 36.22 -3.81 -48.09
C THR A 492 36.54 -4.75 -46.94
N SER A 493 37.75 -5.31 -46.89
CA SER A 493 38.16 -6.12 -45.74
C SER A 493 39.65 -6.04 -45.51
N ASN A 494 40.06 -6.20 -44.25
CA ASN A 494 41.46 -6.35 -43.86
C ASN A 494 41.64 -7.66 -43.08
N ALA A 495 42.77 -7.85 -42.39
CA ALA A 495 43.05 -9.06 -41.63
C ALA A 495 42.04 -9.29 -40.48
N GLU A 496 41.48 -8.23 -39.92
CA GLU A 496 40.68 -8.27 -38.70
C GLU A 496 39.19 -8.03 -38.93
N LEU A 497 38.82 -7.22 -39.94
CA LEU A 497 37.47 -6.69 -40.13
C LEU A 497 36.92 -6.95 -41.54
N HIS A 498 35.62 -7.22 -41.59
CA HIS A 498 34.74 -6.88 -42.71
C HIS A 498 34.30 -5.43 -42.56
N ILE A 499 34.52 -4.59 -43.58
CA ILE A 499 34.23 -3.16 -43.53
C ILE A 499 33.16 -2.82 -44.57
N TYR A 500 32.10 -2.15 -44.15
CA TYR A 500 31.01 -1.70 -45.00
C TYR A 500 30.86 -0.17 -44.89
N SER A 501 31.07 0.56 -45.98
CA SER A 501 31.04 2.02 -45.99
C SER A 501 29.92 2.55 -46.90
N GLY A 502 29.08 3.42 -46.36
CA GLY A 502 28.11 4.21 -47.11
C GLY A 502 28.56 5.67 -47.25
N GLN A 503 27.65 6.56 -47.66
CA GLN A 503 27.98 7.98 -47.86
C GLN A 503 28.47 8.67 -46.58
N ASN A 504 27.83 8.37 -45.45
CA ASN A 504 28.10 9.02 -44.17
C ASN A 504 28.44 8.02 -43.06
N PHE A 505 28.66 6.75 -43.41
CA PHE A 505 28.93 5.74 -42.40
C PHE A 505 30.01 4.74 -42.81
N GLU A 506 30.67 4.15 -41.83
CA GLU A 506 31.55 2.99 -41.97
C GLU A 506 31.29 2.03 -40.81
N ILE A 507 31.13 0.75 -41.11
CA ILE A 507 30.83 -0.32 -40.16
C ILE A 507 31.94 -1.35 -40.24
N GLY A 508 32.58 -1.66 -39.12
CA GLY A 508 33.58 -2.71 -38.98
C GLY A 508 33.01 -3.90 -38.19
N ILE A 509 32.91 -5.05 -38.84
CA ILE A 509 32.52 -6.32 -38.22
C ILE A 509 33.74 -7.21 -38.07
N SER A 510 34.02 -7.63 -36.85
CA SER A 510 35.14 -8.52 -36.52
C SER A 510 35.03 -9.86 -37.23
N LYS A 511 36.08 -10.24 -37.98
CA LYS A 511 36.21 -11.58 -38.59
C LYS A 511 36.39 -12.68 -37.54
N LYS A 512 36.85 -12.33 -36.34
CA LYS A 512 37.13 -13.30 -35.26
C LYS A 512 35.86 -13.78 -34.57
N ASN A 513 34.88 -12.91 -34.35
CA ASN A 513 33.68 -13.23 -33.55
C ASN A 513 32.37 -12.65 -34.10
N GLY A 514 32.38 -11.99 -35.26
CA GLY A 514 31.19 -11.42 -35.88
C GLY A 514 30.62 -10.18 -35.16
N ALA A 515 31.31 -9.64 -34.15
CA ALA A 515 30.84 -8.47 -33.43
C ALA A 515 30.99 -7.20 -34.28
N LEU A 516 30.04 -6.28 -34.13
CA LEU A 516 30.23 -4.90 -34.54
C LEU A 516 31.27 -4.27 -33.61
N VAL A 517 32.45 -3.97 -34.14
CA VAL A 517 33.57 -3.41 -33.36
C VAL A 517 33.94 -2.00 -33.80
N SER A 518 33.29 -1.50 -34.85
CA SER A 518 33.41 -0.11 -35.25
C SER A 518 32.15 0.36 -35.95
N TYR A 519 31.67 1.53 -35.57
CA TYR A 519 30.65 2.26 -36.33
C TYR A 519 31.06 3.72 -36.36
N LYS A 520 31.38 4.23 -37.55
CA LYS A 520 31.63 5.65 -37.76
C LYS A 520 30.42 6.29 -38.40
N TRP A 521 29.99 7.43 -37.87
CA TRP A 521 29.00 8.30 -38.49
C TRP A 521 29.63 9.65 -38.79
N LYS A 522 29.63 10.06 -40.05
CA LYS A 522 30.30 11.29 -40.55
C LYS A 522 31.77 11.41 -40.11
N GLY A 523 32.45 10.27 -40.03
CA GLY A 523 33.86 10.18 -39.63
C GLY A 523 34.10 10.04 -38.13
N GLU A 524 33.09 10.21 -37.28
CA GLU A 524 33.20 10.10 -35.83
C GLU A 524 32.86 8.69 -35.35
N GLN A 525 33.73 8.11 -34.54
CA GLN A 525 33.55 6.79 -33.93
C GLN A 525 32.42 6.82 -32.91
N GLN A 526 31.47 5.89 -33.03
CA GLN A 526 30.28 5.79 -32.19
C GLN A 526 30.33 4.59 -31.22
N ILE A 527 31.16 3.58 -31.54
CA ILE A 527 31.31 2.33 -30.78
C ILE A 527 32.79 2.02 -30.61
#